data_AF-A0A940IF00-F1
#
_entry.id   AF-A0A940IF00-F1
#
_cell.length_a   1.000
_cell.length_b   1.000
_cell.length_c   1.000
_cell.angle_alpha   90.00
_cell.angle_beta   90.00
_cell.angle_gamma   90.00
#
_symmetry.space_group_name_H-M   'P 1'
#
loop_
_entity.id
_entity.type
_entity.pdbx_description
1 polymer ?
#
loop_
_entity_poly.entity_id
_entity_poly.type
_entity_poly.pdbx_seq_one_letter_code
_entity_poly.pdbx_strand_id
1 'polypeptide(L)' 'MSLLTDTLPEIEMRTNGIGLGYIQTGHFRLKDIGACRLYVNMKFSPYVQLTLADGKTVIFNTSDSELTEHLYETCISF' A
#
# COMPACT_ATOMS: atom_id res chain seq x y z
N MET A 1 2.18 11.36 -6.96
CA MET A 1 2.45 10.28 -7.94
C MET A 1 1.76 9.01 -7.45
N SER A 2 1.17 8.22 -8.33
CA SER A 2 0.49 6.98 -7.99
C SER A 2 0.95 5.82 -8.88
N LEU A 3 0.96 4.60 -8.35
CA LEU A 3 1.36 3.37 -9.04
C LEU A 3 0.44 2.21 -8.63
N LEU A 4 0.04 1.37 -9.58
CA LEU A 4 -0.60 0.08 -9.35
C LEU A 4 0.42 -1.03 -9.56
N THR A 5 0.52 -1.98 -8.63
CA THR A 5 1.50 -3.07 -8.67
C THR A 5 0.93 -4.35 -8.09
N ASP A 6 1.31 -5.51 -8.66
CA ASP A 6 0.90 -6.82 -8.13
C ASP A 6 1.76 -7.28 -6.95
N THR A 7 2.90 -6.63 -6.72
CA THR A 7 3.87 -7.03 -5.69
C THR A 7 4.06 -5.93 -4.67
N LEU A 8 3.95 -6.30 -3.39
CA LEU A 8 4.36 -5.44 -2.29
C LEU A 8 5.89 -5.52 -2.12
N PRO A 9 6.62 -4.40 -2.06
CA PRO A 9 8.04 -4.42 -1.72
C PRO A 9 8.30 -5.05 -0.36
N GLU A 10 9.52 -5.55 -0.17
CA GLU A 10 9.94 -6.23 1.05
C GLU A 10 9.76 -5.33 2.28
N ILE A 11 9.10 -5.84 3.32
CA ILE A 11 8.97 -5.15 4.61
C ILE A 11 10.27 -5.31 5.40
N GLU A 12 11.02 -4.23 5.55
CA GLU A 12 12.25 -4.22 6.36
C GLU A 12 11.93 -4.11 7.85
N MET A 13 10.95 -3.28 8.23
CA MET A 13 10.65 -2.98 9.63
C MET A 13 9.20 -2.61 9.85
N ARG A 14 8.61 -3.10 10.95
CA ARG A 14 7.33 -2.64 11.49
C ARG A 14 7.60 -1.64 12.62
N THR A 15 7.35 -0.36 12.39
CA THR A 15 7.65 0.70 13.36
C THR A 15 6.57 0.82 14.44
N ASN A 16 5.30 0.88 14.03
CA ASN A 16 4.12 0.98 14.92
C ASN A 16 2.85 0.39 14.26
N GLY A 17 3.04 -0.58 13.36
CA GLY A 17 1.93 -1.25 12.66
C GLY A 17 1.40 -2.49 13.40
N ILE A 18 0.20 -2.91 13.02
CA ILE A 18 -0.37 -4.22 13.34
C ILE A 18 -0.07 -5.14 12.16
N GLY A 19 0.55 -6.28 12.46
CA GLY A 19 0.69 -7.39 11.52
C GLY A 19 -0.07 -8.60 12.06
N LEU A 20 -1.22 -8.92 11.47
CA LEU A 20 -2.04 -10.07 11.84
C LEU A 20 -2.23 -10.97 10.63
N GLY A 21 -1.42 -12.04 10.57
CA GLY A 21 -1.36 -12.91 9.39
C GLY A 21 -1.02 -12.11 8.13
N TYR A 22 -1.96 -12.06 7.19
CA TYR A 22 -1.80 -11.37 5.91
C TYR A 22 -2.14 -9.88 5.98
N ILE A 23 -2.71 -9.39 7.09
CA ILE A 23 -3.08 -7.98 7.23
C ILE A 23 -1.91 -7.21 7.82
N GLN A 24 -1.48 -6.14 7.12
CA GLN A 24 -0.49 -5.18 7.60
C GLN A 24 -1.08 -3.77 7.57
N THR A 25 -1.26 -3.18 8.75
CA THR A 25 -1.88 -1.86 8.91
C THR A 25 -1.06 -0.96 9.81
N GLY A 26 -0.74 0.25 9.39
CA GLY A 26 -0.03 1.26 10.19
C GLY A 26 1.35 1.62 9.63
N HIS A 27 2.30 1.94 10.50
CA HIS A 27 3.60 2.49 10.10
C HIS A 27 4.67 1.40 9.91
N PHE A 28 5.28 1.40 8.72
CA PHE A 28 6.28 0.44 8.29
C PHE A 28 7.44 1.12 7.56
N ARG A 29 8.51 0.37 7.38
CA ARG A 29 9.59 0.68 6.45
C ARG A 29 9.65 -0.43 5.40
N LEU A 30 9.57 -0.05 4.13
CA LEU A 30 9.76 -0.94 3.00
C LEU A 30 11.11 -0.71 2.35
N LYS A 31 11.66 -1.76 1.75
CA LYS A 31 12.86 -1.69 0.92
C LYS A 31 12.64 -0.75 -0.25
N ASP A 32 13.65 0.07 -0.56
CA ASP A 32 13.70 1.08 -1.64
C ASP A 32 12.69 2.24 -1.52
N ILE A 33 11.60 2.10 -0.76
CA ILE A 33 10.60 3.15 -0.50
C ILE A 33 10.89 3.90 0.80
N GLY A 34 11.42 3.22 1.82
CA GLY A 34 11.63 3.79 3.15
C GLY A 34 10.34 3.84 3.97
N ALA A 35 10.16 4.92 4.73
CA ALA A 35 9.05 5.03 5.69
C ALA A 35 7.71 5.25 4.97
N CYS A 36 6.73 4.39 5.25
CA CYS A 36 5.42 4.45 4.64
C CYS A 36 4.31 4.02 5.60
N ARG A 37 3.07 4.20 5.16
CA ARG A 37 1.89 3.66 5.84
C ARG A 37 1.27 2.54 4.99
N LEU A 38 1.07 1.37 5.60
CA LEU A 38 0.41 0.23 4.96
C LEU A 38 -1.04 0.12 5.44
N TYR A 39 -1.93 -0.25 4.53
CA TYR A 39 -3.29 -0.72 4.79
C TYR A 39 -3.58 -1.87 3.82
N VAL A 40 -2.84 -2.97 3.98
CA VAL A 40 -2.83 -4.05 2.99
C VAL A 40 -3.27 -5.38 3.59
N ASN A 41 -3.92 -6.18 2.76
CA ASN A 41 -4.10 -7.60 2.97
C ASN A 41 -3.35 -8.36 1.88
N MET A 42 -2.25 -9.00 2.26
CA MET A 42 -1.31 -9.68 1.37
C MET A 42 -1.89 -10.92 0.66
N LYS A 43 -3.12 -11.35 0.99
CA LYS A 43 -3.82 -12.39 0.24
C LYS A 43 -4.32 -11.90 -1.13
N PHE A 44 -4.42 -10.60 -1.30
CA PHE A 44 -5.03 -9.97 -2.46
C PHE A 44 -4.02 -9.03 -3.13
N SER A 45 -4.11 -8.95 -4.43
CA SER A 45 -3.42 -7.98 -5.29
C SER A 45 -4.47 -7.42 -6.26
N PRO A 46 -4.24 -6.29 -6.93
CA PRO A 46 -3.06 -5.42 -6.87
C PRO A 46 -3.00 -4.56 -5.61
N TYR A 47 -1.94 -3.76 -5.48
CA TYR A 47 -1.74 -2.73 -4.47
C TYR A 47 -1.62 -1.36 -5.12
N VAL A 48 -2.21 -0.37 -4.48
CA VAL A 48 -2.11 1.04 -4.86
C VAL A 48 -1.07 1.71 -3.98
N GLN A 49 -0.02 2.25 -4.60
CA GLN A 49 0.94 3.13 -3.95
C GLN A 49 0.62 4.59 -4.28
N LEU A 50 0.40 5.40 -3.25
CA LEU A 50 0.20 6.84 -3.35
C LEU A 50 1.36 7.55 -2.67
N THR A 51 2.02 8.43 -3.42
CA THR A 51 2.96 9.42 -2.87
C THR A 51 2.24 10.76 -2.77
N LEU A 52 2.00 11.21 -1.54
CA LEU A 52 1.35 12.47 -1.22
C LEU A 52 2.27 13.66 -1.50
N ALA A 53 1.69 14.86 -1.60
CA ALA A 53 2.44 16.09 -1.87
C ALA A 53 3.51 16.42 -0.82
N ASP A 54 3.34 15.94 0.42
CA ASP A 54 4.31 16.07 1.51
C ASP A 54 5.40 14.98 1.51
N GLY A 55 5.45 14.16 0.45
CA GLY A 55 6.42 13.08 0.27
C GLY A 55 6.09 11.79 1.04
N LYS A 56 4.99 11.74 1.79
CA LYS A 56 4.60 10.50 2.49
C LYS A 56 4.04 9.49 1.50
N THR A 57 4.42 8.23 1.71
CA THR A 57 3.92 7.10 0.93
C THR A 57 2.86 6.33 1.71
N VAL A 58 1.73 6.06 1.06
CA VAL A 58 0.65 5.19 1.54
C VAL A 58 0.47 4.06 0.54
N ILE A 59 0.38 2.82 1.01
CA ILE A 59 0.11 1.65 0.19
C ILE A 59 -1.12 0.93 0.74
N PHE A 60 -2.08 0.62 -0.12
CA PHE A 60 -3.31 -0.06 0.28
C PHE A 60 -3.81 -1.01 -0.81
N ASN A 61 -4.69 -1.93 -0.42
CA ASN A 61 -5.55 -2.68 -1.31
C ASN A 61 -6.87 -2.99 -0.60
N THR A 62 -7.80 -3.64 -1.30
CA THR A 62 -9.01 -4.21 -0.69
C THR A 62 -8.99 -5.73 -0.80
N SER A 63 -9.96 -6.41 -0.19
CA SER A 63 -10.15 -7.86 -0.39
C SER A 63 -10.80 -8.21 -1.74
N ASP A 64 -11.03 -7.20 -2.58
CA ASP A 64 -11.56 -7.30 -3.93
C ASP A 64 -10.57 -6.60 -4.89
N SER A 65 -10.03 -7.38 -5.81
CA SER A 65 -9.04 -6.94 -6.78
C SER A 65 -9.61 -5.90 -7.75
N GLU A 66 -10.83 -6.13 -8.27
CA GLU A 66 -11.49 -5.22 -9.21
C GLU A 66 -11.80 -3.88 -8.53
N LEU A 67 -12.24 -3.92 -7.26
CA LEU A 67 -12.44 -2.69 -6.49
C LEU A 67 -11.13 -1.92 -6.29
N THR A 68 -10.02 -2.62 -6.10
CA THR A 68 -8.71 -1.98 -5.93
C THR A 68 -8.26 -1.26 -7.21
N GLU A 69 -8.46 -1.88 -8.37
CA GLU A 69 -8.20 -1.28 -9.68
C GLU A 69 -9.09 -0.05 -9.91
N HIS A 70 -10.40 -0.17 -9.62
CA HIS A 70 -11.33 0.95 -9.78
C HIS A 70 -10.99 2.15 -8.88
N LEU A 71 -10.55 1.90 -7.65
CA LEU A 71 -10.08 2.95 -6.74
C LEU A 71 -8.82 3.65 -7.28
N TYR A 72 -7.90 2.90 -7.89
CA TYR A 72 -6.71 3.47 -8.52
C TYR A 72 -7.06 4.42 -9.67
N GLU A 73 -7.94 3.99 -10.57
CA GLU A 73 -8.42 4.80 -11.70
C GLU A 73 -9.12 6.08 -11.23
N THR A 74 -9.94 5.96 -10.17
CA THR A 74 -10.62 7.09 -9.56
C THR A 74 -9.63 8.08 -8.96
N CYS A 75 -8.55 7.61 -8.30
CA CYS A 75 -7.53 8.48 -7.73
C CYS A 75 -6.65 9.21 -8.76
N ILE A 76 -6.52 8.69 -9.98
CA ILE A 76 -5.73 9.34 -11.06
C ILE A 76 -6.54 10.34 -11.87
N SER A 77 -7.87 10.23 -11.83
CA SER A 77 -8.76 11.09 -12.62
C SER A 77 -8.96 12.50 -12.02
N PHE A 78 -8.18 12.89 -11.00
CA PHE A 78 -8.17 14.20 -10.33
C PHE A 78 -6.81 14.88 -10.44
#